data_AF-A0A2U9NLT6-F1
#
_entry.id   AF-A0A2U9NLT6-F1
#
_cell.length_a   1.000
_cell.length_b   1.000
_cell.length_c   1.000
_cell.angle_alpha   90.00
_cell.angle_beta   90.00
_cell.angle_gamma   90.00
#
_symmetry.space_group_name_H-M   'P 1'
#
loop_
_entity.id
_entity.type
_entity.pdbx_description
1 polymer ?
#
loop_
_entity_poly.entity_id
_entity_poly.type
_entity_poly.pdbx_seq_one_letter_code
_entity_poly.pdbx_strand_id
1 'polypeptide(L)'
;MDILQQLKEVQQMVTSTHSLLKDVHAKRFGHLQPPSNPPIESFIPLQLVIPTTVDEEIKKYHLSLRARESLQHALNEMLASYVQHFDDAWHKLARNIVPQLRLHFPRISEKLRDGLQQHFENNGVPKLLEQVKTFAKEHPRPSTPLPPPRQSSIPAYEA
;
A
#
# COMPACT_ATOMS: atom_id res chain seq x y z
N MET A 1 28.31 -31.18 -53.25
CA MET A 1 28.55 -29.89 -52.56
C MET A 1 28.26 -30.10 -51.09
N ASP A 2 29.11 -29.56 -50.22
CA ASP A 2 28.99 -29.73 -48.78
C ASP A 2 27.90 -28.77 -48.21
N ILE A 3 26.89 -29.34 -47.57
CA ILE A 3 25.73 -28.62 -47.01
C ILE A 3 26.18 -27.60 -45.94
N LEU A 4 27.26 -27.90 -45.22
CA LEU A 4 27.81 -27.01 -44.21
C LEU A 4 28.38 -25.72 -44.82
N GLN A 5 28.96 -25.82 -46.02
CA GLN A 5 29.51 -24.68 -46.73
C GLN A 5 28.41 -23.75 -47.23
N GLN A 6 27.32 -24.32 -47.77
CA GLN A 6 26.14 -23.56 -48.21
C GLN A 6 25.46 -22.82 -47.04
N LEU A 7 25.34 -23.46 -45.88
CA LEU A 7 24.79 -22.83 -44.67
C LEU A 7 25.62 -21.60 -44.23
N LYS A 8 26.95 -21.72 -44.31
CA LYS A 8 27.87 -20.62 -43.97
C LYS A 8 27.73 -19.44 -44.92
N GLU A 9 27.59 -19.71 -46.22
CA GLU A 9 27.38 -18.68 -47.24
C GLU A 9 26.04 -17.96 -47.04
N VAL A 10 24.98 -18.70 -46.72
CA VAL A 10 23.65 -18.11 -46.41
C VAL A 10 23.73 -17.24 -45.16
N GLN A 11 24.38 -17.70 -44.08
CA GLN A 11 24.56 -16.88 -42.88
C GLN A 11 25.35 -15.59 -43.17
N GLN A 12 26.39 -15.69 -44.00
CA GLN A 12 27.19 -14.53 -44.39
C GLN A 12 26.40 -13.54 -45.25
N MET A 13 25.54 -14.04 -46.13
CA MET A 13 24.65 -13.21 -46.95
C MET A 13 23.59 -12.51 -46.10
N VAL A 14 22.97 -13.21 -45.14
CA VAL A 14 21.98 -12.64 -44.23
C VAL A 14 22.59 -11.55 -43.35
N THR A 15 23.77 -11.80 -42.79
CA THR A 15 24.47 -10.81 -41.95
C THR A 15 24.88 -9.57 -42.73
N SER A 16 25.38 -9.75 -43.96
CA SER A 16 25.78 -8.64 -44.85
C SER A 16 24.57 -7.81 -45.31
N THR A 17 23.45 -8.47 -45.63
CA THR A 17 22.22 -7.78 -46.01
C THR A 17 21.65 -6.99 -44.83
N HIS A 18 21.68 -7.58 -43.64
CA HIS A 18 21.22 -6.92 -42.42
C HIS A 18 22.05 -5.67 -42.09
N SER A 19 23.39 -5.71 -42.22
CA SER A 19 24.22 -4.52 -42.00
C SER A 19 23.93 -3.42 -43.02
N LEU A 20 23.76 -3.77 -44.31
CA LEU A 20 23.46 -2.79 -45.35
C LEU A 20 22.10 -2.13 -45.13
N LEU A 21 21.07 -2.90 -44.75
CA LEU A 21 19.76 -2.36 -44.41
C LEU A 21 19.83 -1.44 -43.18
N LYS A 22 20.60 -1.81 -42.15
CA LYS A 22 20.81 -0.99 -40.96
C LYS A 22 21.47 0.35 -41.31
N ASP A 23 22.48 0.34 -42.18
CA ASP A 23 23.18 1.56 -42.61
C ASP A 23 22.30 2.47 -43.49
N VAL A 24 21.54 1.89 -44.42
CA VAL A 24 20.58 2.62 -45.25
C VAL A 24 19.49 3.24 -44.38
N HIS A 25 18.97 2.49 -43.40
CA HIS A 25 18.01 3.00 -42.44
C HIS A 25 18.60 4.15 -41.62
N ALA A 26 19.82 3.97 -41.09
CA ALA A 26 20.49 5.00 -40.30
C ALA A 26 20.72 6.30 -41.08
N LYS A 27 21.06 6.21 -42.37
CA LYS A 27 21.21 7.37 -43.26
C LYS A 27 19.89 8.10 -43.54
N ARG A 28 18.78 7.37 -43.67
CA ARG A 28 17.48 7.96 -44.02
C ARG A 28 16.69 8.46 -42.81
N PHE A 29 16.75 7.74 -41.70
CA PHE A 29 15.88 7.95 -40.54
C PHE A 29 16.65 8.28 -39.26
N GLY A 30 17.99 8.35 -39.32
CA GLY A 30 18.85 8.53 -38.16
C GLY A 30 19.16 7.21 -37.44
N HIS A 31 20.10 7.27 -36.51
CA HIS A 31 20.42 6.13 -35.67
C HIS A 31 19.19 5.78 -34.83
N LEU A 32 18.77 4.50 -34.87
CA LEU A 32 17.82 3.98 -33.88
C LEU A 32 18.53 4.02 -32.53
N GLN A 33 18.36 5.11 -31.78
CA GLN A 33 18.71 5.08 -30.38
C GLN A 33 17.82 4.01 -29.76
N PRO A 34 18.40 2.96 -29.13
CA PRO A 34 17.58 2.08 -28.32
C PRO A 34 16.82 2.98 -27.33
N PRO A 35 15.52 2.75 -27.11
CA PRO A 35 14.74 3.61 -26.23
C PRO A 35 15.48 3.70 -24.90
N SER A 36 16.02 4.90 -24.62
CA SER A 36 16.63 5.24 -23.35
C SER A 36 15.49 5.32 -22.35
N ASN A 37 15.05 4.15 -21.90
CA ASN A 37 14.00 4.06 -20.90
C ASN A 37 14.56 4.69 -19.63
N PRO A 38 13.97 5.79 -19.12
CA PRO A 38 14.41 6.33 -17.85
C PRO A 38 14.29 5.22 -16.79
N PRO A 39 15.26 5.13 -15.86
CA PRO A 39 15.16 4.23 -14.73
C PRO A 39 13.86 4.53 -14.00
N ILE A 40 13.11 3.49 -13.66
CA ILE A 40 11.93 3.63 -12.81
C ILE A 40 12.46 4.09 -11.45
N GLU A 41 12.10 5.31 -11.03
CA GLU A 41 12.53 5.88 -9.76
C GLU A 41 12.17 4.97 -8.59
N SER A 42 12.96 5.08 -7.52
CA SER A 42 12.74 4.32 -6.29
C SER A 42 11.35 4.61 -5.73
N PHE A 43 10.67 3.54 -5.36
CA PHE A 43 9.32 3.56 -4.84
C PHE A 43 9.27 3.95 -3.35
N ILE A 44 8.31 4.81 -2.99
CA ILE A 44 8.00 5.13 -1.60
C ILE A 44 6.95 4.12 -1.09
N PRO A 45 7.11 3.45 0.05
CA PRO A 45 6.07 2.55 0.58
C PRO A 45 4.73 3.25 0.84
N LEU A 46 3.62 2.51 0.86
CA LEU A 46 2.30 3.08 1.24
C LEU A 46 2.35 3.53 2.70
N GLN A 47 1.85 4.73 2.97
CA GLN A 47 1.62 5.23 4.33
C GLN A 47 0.16 5.64 4.41
N LEU A 48 -0.67 4.77 5.00
CA LEU A 48 -2.06 5.10 5.25
C LEU A 48 -2.14 6.00 6.49
N VAL A 49 -2.98 7.02 6.39
CA VAL A 49 -3.26 7.93 7.51
C VAL A 49 -4.50 7.42 8.23
N ILE A 50 -4.39 7.22 9.54
CA ILE A 50 -5.56 6.90 10.38
C ILE A 50 -6.26 8.23 10.69
N PRO A 51 -7.55 8.39 10.34
CA PRO A 51 -8.28 9.60 10.69
C PRO A 51 -8.37 9.78 12.22
N THR A 52 -8.17 11.00 12.71
CA THR A 52 -8.26 11.31 14.15
C THR A 52 -9.64 11.04 14.73
N THR A 53 -10.68 11.04 13.89
CA THR A 53 -12.07 10.70 14.26
C THR A 53 -12.18 9.28 14.80
N VAL A 54 -11.32 8.35 14.35
CA VAL A 54 -11.30 6.96 14.81
C VAL A 54 -10.93 6.88 16.29
N ASP A 55 -9.90 7.62 16.69
CA ASP A 55 -9.47 7.66 18.10
C ASP A 55 -10.54 8.28 19.00
N GLU A 56 -11.22 9.33 18.52
CA GLU A 56 -12.33 9.95 19.25
C GLU A 56 -13.50 8.99 19.45
N GLU A 57 -13.85 8.21 18.42
CA GLU A 57 -14.92 7.21 18.53
C GLU A 57 -14.54 6.05 19.45
N ILE A 58 -13.32 5.53 19.34
CA ILE A 58 -12.84 4.45 20.21
C ILE A 58 -12.87 4.88 21.68
N LYS A 59 -12.51 6.14 21.99
CA LYS A 59 -12.56 6.69 23.35
C LYS A 59 -13.98 6.67 23.95
N LYS A 60 -15.03 6.85 23.14
CA LYS A 60 -16.44 6.84 23.59
C LYS A 60 -16.86 5.47 24.15
N TYR A 61 -16.25 4.39 23.67
CA TYR A 61 -16.60 3.02 24.09
C TYR A 61 -15.91 2.57 25.39
N HIS A 62 -15.05 3.42 25.99
CA HIS A 62 -14.37 3.13 27.26
C HIS A 62 -13.73 1.73 27.33
N LEU A 63 -13.13 1.27 26.22
CA LEU A 63 -12.53 -0.05 26.12
C LEU A 63 -11.48 -0.28 27.22
N SER A 64 -11.41 -1.52 27.71
CA SER A 64 -10.34 -1.97 28.60
C SER A 64 -8.97 -1.87 27.93
N LEU A 65 -7.89 -1.82 28.71
CA LEU A 65 -6.53 -1.74 28.19
C LEU A 65 -6.24 -2.87 27.19
N ARG A 66 -6.57 -4.11 27.57
CA ARG A 66 -6.37 -5.31 26.73
C ARG A 66 -7.16 -5.25 25.42
N ALA A 67 -8.37 -4.71 25.45
CA ALA A 67 -9.18 -4.54 24.24
C ALA A 67 -8.59 -3.49 23.29
N ARG A 68 -8.02 -2.40 23.84
CA ARG A 68 -7.31 -1.40 23.04
C ARG A 68 -6.04 -1.95 22.41
N GLU A 69 -5.26 -2.74 23.14
CA GLU A 69 -4.06 -3.40 22.62
C GLU A 69 -4.41 -4.36 21.48
N SER A 70 -5.47 -5.15 21.67
CA SER A 70 -5.95 -6.08 20.64
C SER A 70 -6.43 -5.34 19.39
N LEU A 71 -7.14 -4.22 19.56
CA LEU A 71 -7.56 -3.34 18.47
C LEU A 71 -6.36 -2.73 17.75
N GLN A 72 -5.37 -2.22 18.48
CA GLN A 72 -4.16 -1.66 17.89
C GLN A 72 -3.41 -2.71 17.07
N HIS A 73 -3.33 -3.95 17.57
CA HIS A 73 -2.72 -5.05 16.86
C HIS A 73 -3.47 -5.36 15.56
N ALA A 74 -4.80 -5.52 15.61
CA ALA A 74 -5.62 -5.75 14.43
C ALA A 74 -5.53 -4.61 13.40
N LEU A 75 -5.45 -3.36 13.88
CA LEU A 75 -5.25 -2.19 13.02
C LEU A 75 -3.89 -2.26 12.32
N ASN A 76 -2.82 -2.57 13.05
CA ASN A 76 -1.48 -2.71 12.48
C ASN A 76 -1.41 -3.84 11.44
N GLU A 77 -2.05 -4.99 11.69
CA GLU A 77 -2.13 -6.09 10.72
C GLU A 77 -2.88 -5.67 9.46
N MET A 78 -4.01 -4.98 9.62
CA MET A 78 -4.75 -4.43 8.49
C MET A 78 -3.88 -3.46 7.69
N LEU A 79 -3.22 -2.49 8.34
CA LEU A 79 -2.32 -1.56 7.66
C LEU A 79 -1.20 -2.29 6.91
N ALA A 80 -0.59 -3.29 7.53
CA ALA A 80 0.45 -4.11 6.89
C ALA A 80 -0.08 -4.82 5.63
N SER A 81 -1.32 -5.31 5.65
CA SER A 81 -1.94 -5.94 4.47
C SER A 81 -2.13 -4.95 3.31
N TYR A 82 -2.50 -3.70 3.58
CA TYR A 82 -2.61 -2.67 2.55
C TYR A 82 -1.24 -2.31 1.97
N VAL A 83 -0.21 -2.21 2.81
CA VAL A 83 1.17 -1.96 2.35
C VAL A 83 1.62 -3.09 1.42
N GLN A 84 1.43 -4.34 1.82
CA GLN A 84 1.78 -5.50 0.99
C GLN A 84 1.02 -5.50 -0.34
N HIS A 85 -0.29 -5.24 -0.32
CA HIS A 85 -1.09 -5.20 -1.54
C HIS A 85 -0.66 -4.08 -2.48
N PHE A 86 -0.30 -2.92 -1.94
CA PHE A 86 0.23 -1.81 -2.72
C PHE A 86 1.58 -2.14 -3.34
N ASP A 87 2.49 -2.71 -2.55
CA ASP A 87 3.81 -3.14 -3.03
C ASP A 87 3.66 -4.17 -4.16
N ASP A 88 2.81 -5.18 -3.99
CA ASP A 88 2.55 -6.19 -5.01
C ASP A 88 1.94 -5.59 -6.29
N ALA A 89 0.94 -4.72 -6.14
CA ALA A 89 0.31 -4.05 -7.28
C ALA A 89 1.31 -3.15 -8.02
N TRP A 90 2.14 -2.43 -7.27
CA TRP A 90 3.17 -1.56 -7.83
C TRP A 90 4.23 -2.33 -8.60
N HIS A 91 4.75 -3.42 -8.04
CA HIS A 91 5.73 -4.27 -8.73
C HIS A 91 5.15 -4.91 -9.99
N LYS A 92 3.88 -5.36 -9.95
CA LYS A 92 3.18 -5.88 -11.12
C LYS A 92 3.01 -4.81 -12.20
N LEU A 93 2.66 -3.59 -11.80
CA LEU A 93 2.53 -2.46 -12.73
C LEU A 93 3.90 -2.10 -13.33
N ALA A 94 4.94 -1.98 -12.50
CA ALA A 94 6.31 -1.65 -12.94
C ALA A 94 6.87 -2.65 -13.96
N ARG A 95 6.59 -3.95 -13.78
CA ARG A 95 7.07 -5.01 -14.67
C ARG A 95 6.36 -5.03 -16.03
N ASN A 96 5.07 -4.73 -16.04
CA ASN A 96 4.22 -4.88 -17.23
C ASN A 96 3.96 -3.57 -17.98
N ILE A 97 4.51 -2.44 -17.49
CA ILE A 97 4.23 -1.13 -18.09
C ILE A 97 4.91 -0.97 -19.46
N VAL A 98 4.10 -0.61 -20.45
CA VAL A 98 4.57 -0.25 -21.78
C VAL A 98 5.43 1.01 -21.68
N PRO A 99 6.54 1.15 -22.43
CA PRO A 99 7.46 2.30 -22.34
C PRO A 99 6.76 3.67 -22.39
N GLN A 100 5.71 3.80 -23.20
CA GLN A 100 4.93 5.03 -23.35
C GLN A 100 4.18 5.44 -22.07
N LEU A 101 3.80 4.47 -21.23
CA LEU A 101 3.07 4.70 -19.99
C LEU A 101 4.00 4.97 -18.79
N ARG A 102 5.32 4.75 -18.93
CA ARG A 102 6.28 5.00 -17.85
C ARG A 102 6.27 6.45 -17.38
N LEU A 103 6.06 7.39 -18.30
CA LEU A 103 5.94 8.82 -17.99
C LEU A 103 4.74 9.15 -17.10
N HIS A 104 3.71 8.30 -17.10
CA HIS A 104 2.51 8.45 -16.29
C HIS A 104 2.57 7.63 -15.00
N PHE A 105 3.61 6.82 -14.82
CA PHE A 105 3.74 5.90 -13.69
C PHE A 105 3.66 6.61 -12.32
N PRO A 106 4.32 7.76 -12.07
CA PRO A 106 4.18 8.48 -10.80
C PRO A 106 2.74 8.87 -10.50
N ARG A 107 2.01 9.38 -11.49
CA ARG A 107 0.60 9.75 -11.35
C ARG A 107 -0.29 8.54 -11.09
N ILE A 108 0.03 7.39 -11.67
CA ILE A 108 -0.70 6.14 -11.43
C ILE A 108 -0.43 5.63 -10.01
N SER A 109 0.81 5.70 -9.50
CA SER A 109 1.09 5.39 -8.08
C SER A 109 0.29 6.26 -7.14
N GLU A 110 0.28 7.58 -7.36
CA GLU A 110 -0.42 8.53 -6.49
C GLU A 110 -1.91 8.19 -6.43
N LYS A 111 -2.54 8.00 -7.60
CA LYS A 111 -3.94 7.58 -7.66
C LYS A 111 -4.20 6.24 -6.96
N LEU A 112 -3.27 5.29 -7.05
CA LEU A 112 -3.40 4.01 -6.37
C LEU A 112 -3.32 4.21 -4.84
N ARG A 113 -2.41 5.06 -4.34
CA ARG A 113 -2.34 5.42 -2.91
C ARG A 113 -3.63 6.07 -2.45
N ASP A 114 -4.10 7.09 -3.17
CA ASP A 114 -5.31 7.82 -2.84
C ASP A 114 -6.54 6.90 -2.82
N GLY A 115 -6.64 6.00 -3.81
CA GLY A 115 -7.70 5.00 -3.87
C GLY A 115 -7.67 4.03 -2.70
N LEU A 116 -6.49 3.57 -2.28
CA LEU A 116 -6.34 2.71 -1.11
C LEU A 116 -6.66 3.45 0.19
N GLN A 117 -6.26 4.72 0.33
CA GLN A 117 -6.62 5.57 1.46
C GLN A 117 -8.13 5.75 1.55
N GLN A 118 -8.79 6.12 0.45
CA GLN A 118 -10.25 6.24 0.40
C GLN A 118 -10.95 4.93 0.69
N HIS A 119 -10.44 3.80 0.19
CA HIS A 119 -11.01 2.49 0.49
C HIS A 119 -10.88 2.15 1.98
N PHE A 120 -9.72 2.43 2.58
CA PHE A 120 -9.50 2.27 4.01
C PHE A 120 -10.47 3.12 4.84
N GLU A 121 -10.63 4.40 4.51
CA GLU A 121 -11.53 5.32 5.22
C GLU A 121 -13.02 4.95 5.05
N ASN A 122 -13.43 4.55 3.86
CA ASN A 122 -14.85 4.30 3.57
C ASN A 122 -15.31 2.88 3.93
N ASN A 123 -14.41 1.90 3.96
CA ASN A 123 -14.77 0.49 4.16
C ASN A 123 -14.03 -0.14 5.35
N GLY A 124 -12.74 0.16 5.51
CA GLY A 124 -11.93 -0.41 6.59
C GLY A 124 -12.31 0.15 7.96
N VAL A 125 -12.29 1.48 8.08
CA VAL A 125 -12.57 2.21 9.31
C VAL A 125 -13.99 1.93 9.84
N PRO A 126 -15.06 2.03 9.03
CA PRO A 126 -16.42 1.80 9.53
C PRO A 126 -16.60 0.36 10.03
N LYS A 127 -16.06 -0.62 9.29
CA LYS A 127 -16.13 -2.03 9.69
C LYS A 127 -15.41 -2.30 11.00
N LEU A 128 -14.26 -1.67 11.22
CA LEU A 128 -13.53 -1.76 12.49
C LEU A 128 -14.32 -1.14 13.64
N LEU A 129 -14.90 0.05 13.44
CA LEU A 129 -15.71 0.73 14.45
C LEU A 129 -16.99 -0.04 14.79
N GLU A 130 -17.62 -0.69 13.82
CA GLU A 130 -18.75 -1.58 14.07
C GLU A 130 -18.37 -2.75 14.99
N GLN A 131 -17.22 -3.40 14.74
CA GLN A 131 -16.73 -4.48 15.61
C GLN A 131 -16.39 -4.01 17.02
N VAL A 132 -15.83 -2.81 17.16
CA VAL A 132 -15.61 -2.19 18.47
C VAL A 132 -16.92 -1.96 19.20
N LYS A 133 -17.92 -1.44 18.49
CA LYS A 133 -19.25 -1.17 19.04
C LYS A 133 -19.95 -2.46 19.47
N THR A 134 -19.86 -3.54 18.70
CA THR A 134 -20.44 -4.84 19.10
C THR A 134 -19.73 -5.39 20.33
N PHE A 135 -18.40 -5.36 20.35
CA PHE A 135 -17.62 -5.82 21.50
C PHE A 135 -17.97 -5.04 22.78
N ALA A 136 -18.07 -3.71 22.70
CA ALA A 136 -18.42 -2.87 23.83
C ALA A 136 -19.84 -3.11 24.37
N LYS A 137 -20.78 -3.50 23.50
CA LYS A 137 -22.15 -3.89 23.90
C LYS A 137 -22.18 -5.23 24.61
N GLU A 138 -21.40 -6.20 24.15
CA GLU A 138 -21.34 -7.55 24.72
C GLU A 138 -20.58 -7.59 26.05
N HIS A 139 -19.64 -6.67 26.25
CA HIS A 139 -18.81 -6.58 27.44
C HIS A 139 -18.99 -5.24 28.14
N PRO A 140 -20.20 -4.93 28.66
CA PRO A 140 -20.43 -3.69 29.38
C PRO A 140 -19.51 -3.64 30.59
N ARG A 141 -18.90 -2.47 30.82
CA ARG A 141 -18.02 -2.28 31.98
C ARG A 141 -18.84 -2.61 33.25
N PRO A 142 -18.33 -3.44 34.15
CA PRO A 142 -19.01 -3.71 35.40
C PRO A 142 -19.15 -2.37 36.13
N SER A 143 -20.39 -1.88 36.22
CA SER A 143 -20.76 -0.74 37.05
C SER A 143 -20.40 -1.11 38.48
N THR A 144 -19.19 -0.77 38.88
CA THR A 144 -18.79 -0.97 40.27
C THR A 144 -19.61 0.05 41.05
N PRO A 145 -20.53 -0.37 41.93
CA PRO A 145 -21.35 0.56 42.68
C PRO A 145 -20.43 1.52 43.44
N LEU A 146 -20.80 2.80 43.49
CA LEU A 146 -20.06 3.82 44.22
C LEU A 146 -19.76 3.28 45.64
N PRO A 147 -18.50 3.38 46.12
CA PRO A 147 -18.20 2.96 47.48
C PRO A 147 -19.11 3.74 48.43
N PRO A 148 -19.68 3.08 49.46
CA PRO A 148 -20.59 3.74 50.38
C PRO A 148 -19.92 4.99 50.97
N PRO A 149 -20.67 6.08 51.19
CA PRO A 149 -20.12 7.30 51.76
C PRO A 149 -19.41 6.97 53.06
N ARG A 150 -18.11 7.30 53.14
CA ARG A 150 -17.35 7.16 54.38
C ARG A 150 -18.03 8.06 55.41
N GLN A 151 -18.60 7.47 56.45
CA GLN A 151 -19.10 8.24 57.59
C GLN A 151 -17.93 9.07 58.12
N SER A 152 -18.02 10.38 57.91
CA SER A 152 -17.11 11.33 58.51
C SER A 152 -17.31 11.25 60.02
N SER A 153 -16.34 10.66 60.71
CA SER A 153 -16.25 10.73 62.17
C SER A 153 -16.14 12.19 62.56
N ILE A 154 -17.26 12.77 63.01
CA ILE A 154 -17.33 14.12 63.55
C ILE A 154 -16.46 14.14 64.83
N PRO A 155 -15.49 15.07 64.97
CA PRO A 155 -14.72 15.18 66.20
C PRO A 155 -15.65 15.66 67.32
N ALA A 156 -15.73 14.90 68.41
CA ALA A 156 -16.29 15.36 69.66
C ALA A 156 -15.32 16.39 70.25
N TYR A 157 -15.54 17.67 69.96
CA TYR A 157 -15.03 18.73 70.82
C TYR A 157 -15.97 18.81 72.02
N GLU A 158 -15.52 18.20 73.12
CA GLU A 158 -16.06 18.42 74.45
C GLU A 158 -15.67 19.81 74.97
N ALA A 159 -16.50 20.28 75.91
CA ALA A 159 -16.62 21.61 76.47
C ALA A 159 -15.42 22.12 77.30
#